data_AF-A0A7Y4QWM7-F1
#
_entry.id   AF-A0A7Y4QWM7-F1
#
_cell.length_a   1.000
_cell.length_b   1.000
_cell.length_c   1.000
_cell.angle_alpha   90.00
_cell.angle_beta   90.00
_cell.angle_gamma   90.00
#
_symmetry.space_group_name_H-M   'P 1'
#
loop_
_entity.id
_entity.type
_entity.pdbx_description
1 polymer ?
#
loop_
_entity_poly.entity_id
_entity_poly.type
_entity_poly.pdbx_seq_one_letter_code
_entity_poly.pdbx_strand_id
1 'polypeptide(L)'
;MDIAIGICLGLGLAASCGFRVFVPLLISNIASMTGIVNIGGGFEWMGSWPAFAIFLSATVAEIGAYYIPVLDNALDTISVPLATIAGTLLSVTFITDVPPMVQWTLGIIVGGGSAAVIKSGASMARLKSTAFTAGWANWLIATFEHVTSFVMSVLTVLLPIVMG
;
A
#
# COMPACT_ATOMS: atom_id res chain seq x y z
N MET A 1 -21.11 -3.16 2.76
CA MET A 1 -20.52 -2.51 1.56
C MET A 1 -20.67 -3.52 0.43
N ASP A 2 -20.99 -3.12 -0.80
CA ASP A 2 -21.06 -4.11 -1.87
C ASP A 2 -19.71 -4.83 -2.02
N ILE A 3 -19.73 -6.16 -2.05
CA ILE A 3 -18.51 -6.98 -2.11
C ILE A 3 -17.64 -6.59 -3.30
N ALA A 4 -18.24 -6.22 -4.43
CA ALA A 4 -17.53 -5.73 -5.61
C ALA A 4 -16.69 -4.48 -5.32
N ILE A 5 -17.26 -3.50 -4.59
CA ILE A 5 -16.57 -2.27 -4.19
C ILE A 5 -15.46 -2.60 -3.18
N GLY A 6 -15.72 -3.52 -2.23
CA GLY A 6 -14.72 -3.99 -1.27
C GLY A 6 -13.51 -4.66 -1.92
N ILE A 7 -13.74 -5.48 -2.96
CA ILE A 7 -12.67 -6.10 -3.75
C ILE A 7 -11.89 -5.04 -4.53
N CYS A 8 -12.56 -4.09 -5.18
CA CYS A 8 -11.88 -3.00 -5.90
C CYS A 8 -11.04 -2.12 -4.97
N LEU A 9 -11.57 -1.78 -3.79
CA LEU A 9 -10.84 -1.06 -2.74
C LEU A 9 -9.62 -1.83 -2.27
N GLY A 10 -9.82 -3.10 -1.89
CA GLY A 10 -8.75 -3.97 -1.41
C GLY A 10 -7.62 -4.13 -2.43
N LEU A 11 -7.98 -4.41 -3.68
CA LEU A 11 -7.03 -4.58 -4.78
C LEU A 11 -6.31 -3.27 -5.12
N GLY A 12 -7.02 -2.14 -5.24
CA GLY A 12 -6.42 -0.86 -5.62
C GLY A 12 -5.46 -0.32 -4.56
N LEU A 13 -5.81 -0.47 -3.27
CA LEU A 13 -4.95 -0.09 -2.16
C LEU A 13 -3.76 -1.05 -2.02
N ALA A 14 -3.96 -2.35 -2.23
CA ALA A 14 -2.86 -3.31 -2.24
C ALA A 14 -1.89 -3.09 -3.41
N ALA A 15 -2.40 -2.78 -4.61
CA ALA A 15 -1.57 -2.42 -5.75
C ALA A 15 -0.74 -1.16 -5.46
N SER A 16 -1.34 -0.18 -4.79
CA SER A 16 -0.66 1.04 -4.35
C SER A 16 0.46 0.75 -3.34
N CYS A 17 0.29 -0.27 -2.49
CA CYS A 17 1.32 -0.74 -1.54
C CYS A 17 2.55 -1.31 -2.23
N GLY A 18 2.38 -1.82 -3.45
CA GLY A 18 3.48 -2.30 -4.27
C GLY A 18 4.44 -1.19 -4.71
N PHE A 19 3.99 0.07 -4.79
CA PHE A 19 4.88 1.19 -5.07
C PHE A 19 5.53 1.70 -3.77
N ARG A 20 4.69 1.99 -2.77
CA ARG A 20 5.11 2.46 -1.44
C ARG A 20 4.30 1.79 -0.37
N VAL A 21 4.96 1.26 0.64
CA VAL A 21 4.30 0.34 1.58
C VAL A 21 3.36 1.10 2.51
N PHE A 22 3.82 2.25 3.01
CA PHE A 22 3.13 2.97 4.08
C PHE A 22 2.19 4.08 3.62
N VAL A 23 2.43 4.67 2.44
CA VAL A 23 1.57 5.73 1.87
C VAL A 23 0.10 5.28 1.75
N PRO A 24 -0.22 4.11 1.19
CA PRO A 24 -1.60 3.65 1.07
C PRO A 24 -2.23 3.29 2.42
N LEU A 25 -1.44 2.77 3.36
CA LEU A 25 -1.89 2.50 4.72
C LEU A 25 -2.32 3.79 5.41
N LEU A 26 -1.52 4.86 5.30
CA LEU A 26 -1.85 6.18 5.83
C LEU A 26 -3.12 6.74 5.19
N ILE A 27 -3.23 6.67 3.86
CA ILE A 27 -4.40 7.16 3.13
C ILE A 27 -5.66 6.38 3.53
N SER A 28 -5.56 5.05 3.69
CA SER A 28 -6.66 4.20 4.15
C SER A 28 -7.13 4.54 5.57
N ASN A 29 -6.21 4.86 6.47
CA ASN A 29 -6.52 5.28 7.83
C ASN A 29 -7.25 6.63 7.83
N ILE A 30 -6.75 7.62 7.08
CA ILE A 30 -7.41 8.94 6.95
C ILE A 30 -8.80 8.78 6.35
N ALA A 31 -8.94 7.93 5.32
CA ALA A 31 -10.22 7.64 4.68
C ALA A 31 -11.23 7.01 5.64
N SER A 32 -10.76 6.12 6.52
CA SER A 32 -11.61 5.51 7.54
C SER A 32 -11.98 6.52 8.63
N MET A 33 -11.04 7.34 9.10
CA MET A 33 -11.29 8.36 10.12
C MET A 33 -12.26 9.46 9.65
N THR A 34 -12.25 9.77 8.35
CA THR A 34 -13.18 10.72 7.73
C THR A 34 -14.54 10.11 7.38
N GLY A 35 -14.71 8.81 7.61
CA GLY A 35 -15.96 8.08 7.31
C GLY A 35 -16.20 7.82 5.82
N ILE A 36 -15.21 8.06 4.95
CA ILE A 36 -15.32 7.81 3.51
C ILE A 36 -15.38 6.31 3.22
N VAL A 37 -14.60 5.52 3.96
CA VAL A 37 -14.55 4.06 3.79
C VAL A 37 -14.82 3.37 5.12
N ASN A 38 -15.62 2.31 5.07
CA ASN A 38 -15.93 1.51 6.24
C ASN A 38 -14.95 0.34 6.36
N ILE A 39 -14.40 0.14 7.55
CA ILE A 39 -13.45 -0.94 7.83
C ILE A 39 -14.22 -2.17 8.33
N GLY A 40 -13.87 -3.35 7.82
CA GLY A 40 -14.45 -4.61 8.28
C GLY A 40 -14.19 -4.89 9.78
N GLY A 41 -15.12 -5.61 10.41
CA GLY A 41 -15.03 -5.98 11.82
C GLY A 41 -13.71 -6.71 12.14
N GLY A 42 -13.06 -6.32 13.23
CA GLY A 42 -11.75 -6.85 13.65
C GLY A 42 -10.54 -6.02 13.18
N PHE A 43 -10.71 -5.11 12.23
CA PHE A 43 -9.65 -4.22 11.74
C PHE A 43 -9.86 -2.74 12.12
N GLU A 44 -10.84 -2.44 12.96
CA GLU A 44 -11.19 -1.07 13.40
C GLU A 44 -9.99 -0.29 13.97
N TRP A 45 -9.02 -0.99 14.55
CA TRP A 45 -7.77 -0.39 15.03
C TRP A 45 -7.03 0.39 13.93
N MET A 46 -7.17 0.00 12.66
CA MET A 46 -6.57 0.70 11.52
C MET A 46 -7.19 2.07 11.26
N GLY A 47 -8.39 2.35 11.77
CA GLY A 47 -9.06 3.66 11.68
C GLY A 47 -8.85 4.55 12.91
N SER A 48 -7.87 4.23 13.76
CA SER A 48 -7.64 4.94 15.03
C SER A 48 -6.52 5.98 14.98
N TRP A 49 -6.53 6.94 15.91
CA TRP A 49 -5.44 7.93 16.08
C TRP A 49 -4.06 7.30 16.35
N PRO A 50 -3.92 6.23 17.15
CA PRO A 50 -2.65 5.51 17.27
C PRO A 50 -2.15 4.95 15.94
N ALA A 51 -3.03 4.34 15.14
CA ALA A 51 -2.66 3.83 13.81
C ALA A 51 -2.24 4.97 12.87
N PHE A 52 -2.91 6.12 12.92
CA PHE A 52 -2.51 7.31 12.18
C PHE A 52 -1.07 7.73 12.50
N ALA A 53 -0.71 7.84 13.78
CA ALA A 53 0.64 8.23 14.19
C ALA A 53 1.71 7.23 13.72
N ILE A 54 1.41 5.93 13.77
CA ILE A 54 2.30 4.86 13.30
C ILE A 54 2.46 4.93 11.78
N PHE A 55 1.37 4.99 11.01
CA PHE A 55 1.45 5.04 9.55
C PHE A 55 2.08 6.34 9.05
N LEU A 56 1.82 7.47 9.72
CA LEU A 56 2.44 8.76 9.40
C LEU A 56 3.95 8.71 9.63
N SER A 57 4.38 8.29 10.82
CA SER A 57 5.81 8.17 11.14
C SER A 57 6.53 7.18 10.22
N ALA A 58 5.89 6.04 9.91
CA ALA A 58 6.43 5.06 8.96
C ALA A 58 6.52 5.62 7.53
N THR A 59 5.54 6.42 7.08
CA THR A 59 5.58 7.08 5.76
C THR A 59 6.69 8.12 5.69
N VAL A 60 6.87 8.93 6.73
CA VAL A 60 7.97 9.90 6.80
C VAL A 60 9.32 9.19 6.83
N ALA A 61 9.43 8.12 7.61
CA ALA A 61 10.64 7.29 7.66
C ALA A 61 10.93 6.64 6.30
N GLU A 62 9.91 6.13 5.60
CA GLU A 62 10.04 5.61 4.24
C GLU A 62 10.59 6.69 3.32
N ILE A 63 9.93 7.84 3.20
CA ILE A 63 10.40 8.94 2.34
C ILE A 63 11.85 9.36 2.70
N GLY A 64 12.14 9.56 3.98
CA GLY A 64 13.46 9.98 4.47
C GLY A 64 14.56 8.96 4.22
N ALA A 65 14.25 7.67 4.32
CA ALA A 65 15.20 6.59 4.12
C ALA A 65 15.73 6.48 2.70
N TYR A 66 14.91 6.81 1.70
CA TYR A 66 15.34 6.82 0.30
C TYR A 66 16.38 7.91 -0.02
N TYR A 67 16.62 8.85 0.90
CA TYR A 67 17.71 9.83 0.78
C TYR A 67 19.03 9.37 1.42
N ILE A 68 19.03 8.29 2.22
CA ILE A 68 20.22 7.79 2.93
C ILE A 68 20.59 6.42 2.36
N PRO A 69 21.74 6.26 1.66
CA PRO A 69 22.07 5.04 0.90
C PRO A 69 22.04 3.74 1.71
N VAL A 70 22.45 3.78 2.99
CA VAL A 70 22.44 2.60 3.87
C VAL A 70 21.02 2.21 4.26
N LEU A 71 20.18 3.20 4.55
CA LEU A 71 18.80 2.98 4.97
C LEU A 71 17.92 2.56 3.78
N ASP A 72 18.19 3.11 2.60
CA ASP A 72 17.61 2.72 1.32
C ASP A 72 17.82 1.23 1.00
N ASN A 73 19.06 0.74 1.11
CA ASN A 73 19.37 -0.67 0.84
C ASN A 73 18.70 -1.62 1.86
N ALA A 74 18.73 -1.25 3.14
CA ALA A 74 18.07 -2.02 4.19
C ALA A 74 16.54 -2.09 3.97
N LEU A 75 15.91 -0.96 3.66
CA LEU A 75 14.48 -0.91 3.34
C LEU A 75 14.16 -1.70 2.08
N ASP A 76 14.90 -1.52 0.99
CA ASP A 76 14.62 -2.21 -0.27
C ASP A 76 14.67 -3.74 -0.11
N THR A 77 15.57 -4.26 0.74
CA THR A 77 15.67 -5.70 1.06
C THR A 77 14.41 -6.26 1.71
N ILE A 78 13.80 -5.51 2.65
CA ILE A 78 12.59 -5.95 3.36
C ILE A 78 11.30 -5.42 2.73
N SER A 79 11.41 -4.56 1.72
CA SER A 79 10.27 -3.84 1.15
C SER A 79 9.27 -4.74 0.46
N VAL A 80 9.73 -5.80 -0.21
CA VAL A 80 8.87 -6.79 -0.87
C VAL A 80 8.00 -7.55 0.13
N PRO A 81 8.56 -8.24 1.16
CA PRO A 81 7.72 -8.92 2.14
C PRO A 81 6.81 -7.94 2.90
N LEU A 82 7.29 -6.72 3.17
CA LEU A 82 6.49 -5.70 3.84
C LEU A 82 5.30 -5.23 2.98
N ALA A 83 5.52 -4.99 1.68
CA ALA A 83 4.47 -4.65 0.73
C ALA A 83 3.42 -5.76 0.63
N THR A 84 3.84 -7.02 0.59
CA THR A 84 2.95 -8.19 0.58
C THR A 84 2.06 -8.24 1.82
N ILE A 85 2.64 -8.00 3.00
CA ILE A 85 1.88 -7.98 4.27
C ILE A 85 0.90 -6.80 4.28
N ALA A 86 1.35 -5.61 3.90
CA ALA A 86 0.50 -4.40 3.87
C ALA A 86 -0.66 -4.55 2.86
N GLY A 87 -0.38 -5.06 1.66
CA GLY A 87 -1.39 -5.30 0.63
C GLY A 87 -2.40 -6.38 1.04
N THR A 88 -1.93 -7.43 1.71
CA THR A 88 -2.81 -8.44 2.31
C THR A 88 -3.71 -7.82 3.36
N LEU A 89 -3.13 -7.06 4.30
CA LEU A 89 -3.85 -6.41 5.38
C LEU A 89 -4.96 -5.50 4.85
N LEU A 90 -4.64 -4.63 3.89
CA LEU A 90 -5.61 -3.73 3.27
C LEU A 90 -6.72 -4.49 2.55
N SER A 91 -6.37 -5.52 1.76
CA SER A 91 -7.39 -6.33 1.09
C SER A 91 -8.32 -7.05 2.05
N VAL A 92 -7.78 -7.65 3.12
CA VAL A 92 -8.62 -8.29 4.15
C VAL A 92 -9.50 -7.25 4.85
N THR A 93 -8.99 -6.04 5.09
CA THR A 93 -9.73 -4.97 5.79
C THR A 93 -10.97 -4.51 5.02
N PHE A 94 -10.89 -4.43 3.68
CA PHE A 94 -11.98 -3.89 2.84
C PHE A 94 -12.85 -4.96 2.16
N ILE A 95 -12.37 -6.19 2.00
CA ILE A 95 -13.20 -7.30 1.53
C ILE A 95 -14.05 -7.77 2.70
N THR A 96 -15.25 -7.22 2.83
CA THR A 96 -16.22 -7.58 3.88
C THR A 96 -17.24 -8.58 3.35
N ASP A 97 -18.08 -9.12 4.25
CA ASP A 97 -19.26 -9.94 3.91
C ASP A 97 -18.96 -11.30 3.23
N VAL A 98 -17.77 -11.86 3.47
CA VAL A 98 -17.38 -13.22 3.08
C VAL A 98 -16.87 -14.02 4.28
N PRO A 99 -16.91 -15.38 4.23
CA PRO A 99 -16.35 -16.19 5.31
C PRO A 99 -14.86 -15.87 5.55
N PRO A 100 -14.36 -15.86 6.80
CA PRO A 100 -12.98 -15.46 7.11
C PRO A 100 -11.92 -16.21 6.30
N MET A 101 -12.13 -17.50 6.02
CA MET A 101 -11.20 -18.29 5.21
C MET A 101 -11.09 -17.77 3.77
N VAL A 102 -12.21 -17.36 3.16
CA VAL A 102 -12.24 -16.76 1.83
C VAL A 102 -11.65 -15.35 1.88
N GLN A 103 -11.96 -14.57 2.91
CA GLN A 103 -11.43 -13.22 3.13
C GLN A 103 -9.90 -13.21 3.15
N TRP A 104 -9.29 -14.09 3.94
CA TRP A 104 -7.83 -14.20 4.05
C TRP A 104 -7.21 -14.76 2.77
N THR A 105 -7.86 -15.72 2.13
CA THR A 105 -7.37 -16.29 0.86
C THR A 105 -7.35 -15.22 -0.24
N LEU A 106 -8.45 -14.46 -0.39
CA LEU A 106 -8.51 -13.33 -1.32
C LEU A 106 -7.52 -12.25 -0.92
N GLY A 107 -7.42 -11.92 0.36
CA GLY A 107 -6.44 -10.95 0.86
C GLY A 107 -5.01 -11.30 0.50
N ILE A 108 -4.61 -12.55 0.69
CA ILE A 108 -3.23 -13.02 0.40
C ILE A 108 -2.99 -13.07 -1.11
N ILE A 109 -3.90 -13.68 -1.87
CA ILE A 109 -3.71 -13.89 -3.32
C ILE A 109 -3.87 -12.58 -4.09
N VAL A 110 -4.99 -11.89 -3.86
CA VAL A 110 -5.35 -10.67 -4.59
C VAL A 110 -4.58 -9.48 -4.02
N GLY A 111 -4.57 -9.30 -2.70
CA GLY A 111 -3.88 -8.18 -2.06
C GLY A 111 -2.37 -8.37 -2.01
N GLY A 112 -1.93 -9.37 -1.25
CA GLY A 112 -0.51 -9.67 -1.05
C GLY A 112 0.20 -9.98 -2.38
N GLY A 113 -0.39 -10.81 -3.22
CA GLY A 113 0.15 -11.16 -4.53
C GLY A 113 0.34 -9.93 -5.43
N SER A 114 -0.66 -9.05 -5.53
CA SER A 114 -0.54 -7.83 -6.35
C SER A 114 0.54 -6.89 -5.83
N ALA A 115 0.60 -6.67 -4.51
CA ALA A 115 1.62 -5.85 -3.89
C ALA A 115 3.03 -6.42 -4.11
N ALA A 116 3.19 -7.74 -3.96
CA ALA A 116 4.45 -8.43 -4.18
C ALA A 116 4.96 -8.29 -5.62
N VAL A 117 4.08 -8.48 -6.60
CA VAL A 117 4.43 -8.38 -8.03
C VAL A 117 4.86 -6.96 -8.38
N ILE A 118 4.08 -5.95 -7.97
CA ILE A 118 4.39 -4.54 -8.28
C ILE A 118 5.69 -4.11 -7.58
N LYS A 119 5.88 -4.46 -6.29
CA LYS A 119 7.10 -4.09 -5.56
C LYS A 119 8.34 -4.79 -6.09
N SER A 120 8.22 -6.05 -6.48
CA SER A 120 9.31 -6.78 -7.12
C SER A 120 9.69 -6.15 -8.47
N GLY A 121 8.69 -5.75 -9.27
CA GLY A 121 8.93 -5.03 -10.53
C GLY A 121 9.63 -3.68 -10.31
N ALA A 122 9.20 -2.92 -9.31
CA ALA A 122 9.83 -1.66 -8.92
C ALA A 122 11.29 -1.84 -8.47
N SER A 123 11.56 -2.86 -7.64
CA SER A 123 12.91 -3.22 -7.21
C SER A 123 13.81 -3.59 -8.40
N MET A 124 13.30 -4.39 -9.35
CA MET A 124 14.04 -4.70 -10.58
C MET A 124 14.34 -3.46 -11.43
N ALA A 125 13.40 -2.50 -11.52
CA ALA A 125 13.61 -1.25 -12.23
C ALA A 125 14.74 -0.42 -11.60
N ARG A 126 14.79 -0.35 -10.26
CA ARG A 126 15.86 0.33 -9.51
C ARG A 126 17.22 -0.36 -9.68
N LEU A 127 17.25 -1.69 -9.67
CA LEU A 127 18.48 -2.46 -9.94
C LEU A 127 19.03 -2.16 -11.35
N LYS A 128 18.17 -2.15 -12.37
CA LYS A 128 18.56 -1.79 -13.75
C LYS A 128 19.01 -0.34 -13.84
N SER A 129 18.27 0.59 -13.23
CA SER A 129 18.63 2.01 -13.20
C SER A 129 20.00 2.23 -12.56
N THR A 130 20.29 1.55 -11.45
CA THR A 130 21.59 1.62 -10.78
C THR A 130 22.71 1.09 -11.68
N ALA A 131 22.48 -0.04 -12.37
CA ALA A 131 23.44 -0.64 -13.29
C ALA A 131 23.74 0.23 -14.53
N PHE A 132 22.73 0.89 -15.11
CA PHE A 132 22.88 1.66 -16.35
C PHE A 132 23.19 3.15 -16.13
N THR A 133 22.77 3.75 -15.01
CA THR A 133 22.87 5.20 -14.75
C THR A 133 23.72 5.55 -13.54
N ALA A 134 24.41 4.58 -12.95
CA ALA A 134 25.17 4.73 -11.70
C ALA A 134 24.32 5.30 -10.54
N GLY A 135 23.00 5.05 -10.55
CA GLY A 135 22.06 5.49 -9.52
C GLY A 135 21.46 6.89 -9.73
N TRP A 136 21.89 7.64 -10.74
CA TRP A 136 21.34 8.97 -11.03
C TRP A 136 19.89 8.97 -11.48
N ALA A 137 19.33 7.86 -11.97
CA ALA A 137 17.90 7.79 -12.29
C ALA A 137 17.03 7.27 -11.12
N ASN A 138 17.62 6.85 -10.00
CA ASN A 138 16.86 6.29 -8.87
C ASN A 138 15.98 7.34 -8.18
N TRP A 139 16.41 8.60 -8.09
CA TRP A 139 15.58 9.66 -7.50
C TRP A 139 14.29 9.90 -8.30
N LEU A 140 14.38 9.79 -9.64
CA LEU A 140 13.23 9.98 -10.52
C LEU A 140 12.25 8.82 -10.41
N ILE A 141 12.75 7.58 -10.34
CA ILE A 141 11.95 6.39 -10.08
C ILE A 141 11.28 6.48 -8.70
N ALA A 142 12.04 6.84 -7.66
CA ALA A 142 11.52 6.98 -6.30
C ALA A 142 10.40 8.03 -6.23
N THR A 143 10.55 9.15 -6.93
CA THR A 143 9.52 10.20 -7.04
C THR A 143 8.29 9.68 -7.76
N PHE A 144 8.47 8.95 -8.87
CA PHE A 144 7.37 8.35 -9.61
C PHE A 144 6.59 7.33 -8.77
N GLU A 145 7.28 6.49 -8.00
CA GLU A 145 6.67 5.54 -7.06
C GLU A 145 5.83 6.25 -6.00
N HIS A 146 6.34 7.36 -5.43
CA HIS A 146 5.59 8.15 -4.45
C HIS A 146 4.33 8.76 -5.05
N VAL A 147 4.44 9.42 -6.20
CA VAL A 147 3.31 10.06 -6.88
C VAL A 147 2.27 9.01 -7.27
N THR A 148 2.69 7.89 -7.85
CA THR A 148 1.79 6.82 -8.30
C THR A 148 1.08 6.19 -7.10
N SER A 149 1.80 5.89 -6.02
CA SER A 149 1.21 5.35 -4.80
C SER A 149 0.16 6.30 -4.20
N PHE A 150 0.50 7.59 -4.11
CA PHE A 150 -0.41 8.60 -3.56
C PHE A 150 -1.67 8.74 -4.43
N VAL A 151 -1.50 8.97 -5.73
CA VAL A 151 -2.62 9.16 -6.67
C VAL A 151 -3.52 7.93 -6.70
N MET A 152 -2.93 6.73 -6.81
CA MET A 152 -3.70 5.49 -6.91
C MET A 152 -4.44 5.17 -5.60
N SER A 153 -3.83 5.45 -4.45
CA SER A 153 -4.50 5.26 -3.15
C SER A 153 -5.67 6.23 -2.97
N VAL A 154 -5.48 7.51 -3.33
CA VAL A 154 -6.55 8.52 -3.26
C VAL A 154 -7.69 8.14 -4.20
N LEU A 155 -7.40 7.82 -5.47
CA LEU A 155 -8.41 7.41 -6.44
C LEU A 155 -9.18 6.17 -5.97
N THR A 156 -8.47 5.20 -5.38
CA THR A 156 -9.09 3.98 -4.85
C THR A 156 -10.03 4.31 -3.70
N VAL A 157 -9.61 5.12 -2.73
CA VAL A 157 -10.46 5.56 -1.61
C VAL A 157 -11.70 6.32 -2.06
N LEU A 158 -11.64 7.03 -3.19
CA LEU A 158 -12.77 7.78 -3.73
C LEU A 158 -13.76 6.90 -4.51
N LEU A 159 -13.42 5.64 -4.85
CA LEU A 159 -14.31 4.74 -5.58
C LEU A 159 -15.71 4.60 -4.96
N PRO A 160 -15.88 4.44 -3.63
CA PRO A 160 -17.20 4.31 -3.02
C PRO A 160 -18.06 5.56 -3.18
N ILE A 161 -17.46 6.75 -3.32
CA ILE A 161 -18.19 8.01 -3.52
C ILE A 161 -18.70 8.12 -4.97
N VAL A 162 -17.94 7.58 -5.94
CA VAL A 162 -18.28 7.66 -7.36
C VAL A 162 -19.24 6.53 -7.78
N MET A 163 -19.13 5.37 -7.14
CA MET A 163 -19.91 4.16 -7.46
C MET A 163 -21.07 3.88 -6.50
N GLY A 164 -21.18 4.62 -5.39
CA GLY A 164 -22.28 4.56 -4.42
C GLY A 164 -23.30 5.66 -4.65
#